data_AF-A0A4Q5NYJ7-F1
#
_entry.id   AF-A0A4Q5NYJ7-F1
#
_cell.length_a   1.000
_cell.length_b   1.000
_cell.length_c   1.000
_cell.angle_alpha   90.00
_cell.angle_beta   90.00
_cell.angle_gamma   90.00
#
_symmetry.space_group_name_H-M   'P 1'
#
loop_
_entity.id
_entity.type
_entity.pdbx_description
1 polymer ?
#
loop_
_entity_poly.entity_id
_entity_poly.type
_entity_poly.pdbx_seq_one_letter_code
_entity_poly.pdbx_strand_id
1 'polypeptide(L)'
;MPKYIFGEEFIEDWASYAKEQDPASEVDEQISRYKREPDGQLSEYEPAQCPLNQKKLQTTAQLALQELIDLGVTQMTIRYDGGSDEGFTHFQAAKTATGELSREEIITSLQNGPLGQSPATPFYYRNPTEKLTVTRQQWTEEALELFIYELGAQLLGDGFGTGEYSLEGSFIADFQTNLLTDIPPQES
;
A
#
# COMPACT_ATOMS: atom_id res chain seq x y z
N MET A 1 0.93 -22.84 25.27
CA MET A 1 1.40 -21.69 24.46
C MET A 1 2.50 -22.20 23.55
N PRO A 2 2.31 -22.21 22.22
CA PRO A 2 3.39 -22.59 21.31
C PRO A 2 4.43 -21.46 21.26
N LYS A 3 5.70 -21.81 21.43
CA LYS A 3 6.84 -20.93 21.19
C LYS A 3 7.14 -20.99 19.70
N TYR A 4 6.96 -19.89 18.98
CA TYR A 4 7.51 -19.74 17.63
C TYR A 4 9.00 -19.43 17.76
N ILE A 5 9.84 -20.32 17.23
CA ILE A 5 11.27 -20.11 17.07
C ILE A 5 11.46 -19.76 15.59
N PHE A 6 11.77 -18.49 15.31
CA PHE A 6 12.20 -18.09 13.97
C PHE A 6 13.67 -18.49 13.82
N GLY A 7 13.94 -19.43 12.90
CA GLY A 7 15.29 -19.86 12.53
C GLY A 7 15.97 -18.84 11.63
N GLU A 8 17.27 -18.65 11.82
CA GLU A 8 18.16 -17.69 11.16
C GLU A 8 18.51 -18.04 9.69
N GLU A 9 17.66 -18.76 8.94
CA GLU A 9 17.99 -19.26 7.58
C GLU A 9 17.34 -18.48 6.42
N PHE A 10 16.99 -17.19 6.60
CA PHE A 10 16.26 -16.42 5.57
C PHE A 10 16.98 -15.15 5.13
N ILE A 11 18.28 -15.21 4.82
CA ILE A 11 19.03 -14.09 4.21
C ILE A 11 20.01 -14.58 3.14
N GLU A 12 19.62 -15.47 2.24
CA GLU A 12 20.43 -15.74 1.04
C GLU A 12 19.55 -16.15 -0.14
N ASP A 13 18.76 -15.23 -0.73
CA ASP A 13 18.54 -15.25 -2.20
C ASP A 13 17.81 -14.03 -2.83
N TRP A 14 17.93 -12.81 -2.27
CA TRP A 14 17.28 -11.64 -2.90
C TRP A 14 17.90 -11.24 -4.27
N ALA A 15 19.15 -11.64 -4.53
CA ALA A 15 19.87 -11.26 -5.74
C ALA A 15 19.53 -12.12 -6.98
N SER A 16 18.96 -13.32 -6.79
CA SER A 16 18.53 -14.19 -7.90
C SER A 16 17.13 -13.79 -8.42
N TYR A 17 16.25 -13.34 -7.53
CA TYR A 17 14.87 -12.96 -7.87
C TYR A 17 14.78 -11.72 -8.78
N ALA A 18 15.73 -10.79 -8.66
CA ALA A 18 15.75 -9.55 -9.44
C ALA A 18 16.20 -9.71 -10.91
N LYS A 19 16.66 -10.90 -11.33
CA LYS A 19 17.22 -11.12 -12.68
C LYS A 19 16.24 -11.64 -13.72
N GLU A 20 15.02 -12.04 -13.34
CA GLU A 20 14.12 -12.77 -14.24
C GLU A 20 12.86 -12.03 -14.70
N GLN A 21 12.69 -10.76 -14.35
CA GLN A 21 11.59 -9.95 -14.91
C GLN A 21 12.18 -8.75 -15.63
N ASP A 22 12.01 -8.71 -16.96
CA ASP A 22 12.17 -7.49 -17.76
C ASP A 22 10.92 -6.64 -17.56
N PRO A 23 10.93 -5.65 -16.64
CA PRO A 23 9.74 -4.90 -16.26
C PRO A 23 9.40 -3.83 -17.30
N ALA A 24 10.29 -3.55 -18.25
CA ALA A 24 10.20 -2.38 -19.11
C ALA A 24 9.11 -2.48 -20.19
N SER A 25 8.59 -3.68 -20.49
CA SER A 25 7.58 -3.86 -21.55
C SER A 25 6.12 -3.83 -21.08
N GLU A 26 5.84 -4.00 -19.78
CA GLU A 26 4.47 -3.89 -19.22
C GLU A 26 4.16 -2.50 -18.64
N VAL A 27 5.19 -1.68 -18.38
CA VAL A 27 5.05 -0.34 -17.78
C VAL A 27 4.47 0.68 -18.76
N ASP A 28 4.76 0.57 -20.06
CA ASP A 28 4.33 1.54 -21.07
C ASP A 28 2.82 1.53 -21.33
N GLU A 29 2.12 0.39 -21.14
CA GLU A 29 0.67 0.33 -21.34
C GLU A 29 -0.13 0.91 -20.14
N GLN A 30 0.39 0.82 -18.92
CA GLN A 30 -0.31 1.31 -17.72
C GLN A 30 -0.25 2.83 -17.56
N ILE A 31 0.87 3.47 -17.91
CA ILE A 31 1.05 4.93 -17.83
C ILE A 31 0.12 5.69 -18.80
N SER A 32 -0.37 5.02 -19.85
CA SER A 32 -1.27 5.64 -20.85
C SER A 32 -2.63 6.08 -20.29
N ARG A 33 -3.05 5.57 -19.12
CA ARG A 33 -4.43 5.69 -18.62
C ARG A 33 -4.74 6.96 -17.82
N TYR A 34 -3.73 7.78 -17.52
CA TYR A 34 -3.89 8.99 -16.68
C TYR A 34 -3.38 10.26 -17.36
N LYS A 35 -3.29 10.29 -18.70
CA LYS A 35 -2.84 11.48 -19.42
C LYS A 35 -3.89 12.59 -19.35
N ARG A 36 -3.54 13.71 -18.72
CA ARG A 36 -4.17 15.01 -19.01
C ARG A 36 -3.50 15.58 -20.25
N GLU A 37 -4.29 15.87 -21.27
CA GLU A 37 -3.81 16.57 -22.46
C GLU A 37 -3.32 17.98 -22.06
N PRO A 38 -2.41 18.60 -22.84
CA PRO A 38 -1.86 19.93 -22.55
C PRO A 38 -2.90 21.05 -22.41
N ASP A 39 -4.11 20.84 -22.93
CA ASP A 39 -5.25 21.76 -22.84
C ASP A 39 -6.10 21.58 -21.56
N GLY A 40 -5.72 20.63 -20.71
CA GLY A 40 -6.42 20.28 -19.48
C GLY A 40 -7.59 19.32 -19.67
N GLN A 41 -7.84 18.82 -20.89
CA GLN A 41 -8.83 17.77 -21.10
C GLN A 41 -8.29 16.43 -20.60
N LEU A 42 -9.09 15.74 -19.79
CA LEU A 42 -8.84 14.35 -19.44
C LEU A 42 -9.05 13.52 -20.71
N SER A 43 -8.04 12.75 -21.11
CA SER A 43 -8.31 11.56 -21.92
C SER A 43 -9.35 10.72 -21.17
N GLU A 44 -10.28 10.09 -21.89
CA GLU A 44 -11.43 9.38 -21.28
C GLU A 44 -10.98 8.53 -20.08
N TYR A 45 -11.40 8.94 -18.88
CA TYR A 45 -11.04 8.26 -17.64
C TYR A 45 -11.78 6.93 -17.58
N GLU A 46 -11.04 5.83 -17.72
CA GLU A 46 -11.55 4.48 -17.48
C GLU A 46 -11.13 4.03 -16.08
N PRO A 47 -12.05 3.92 -15.10
CA PRO A 47 -11.70 3.50 -13.76
C PRO A 47 -11.05 2.13 -13.79
N ALA A 48 -9.81 2.06 -13.31
CA ALA A 48 -9.05 0.83 -13.25
C ALA A 48 -9.61 -0.10 -12.17
N GLN A 49 -9.69 -1.38 -12.48
CA GLN A 49 -9.98 -2.42 -11.50
C GLN A 49 -8.97 -3.55 -11.65
N CYS A 50 -8.43 -4.02 -10.54
CA CYS A 50 -7.57 -5.20 -10.53
C CYS A 50 -7.83 -6.09 -9.30
N PRO A 51 -7.57 -7.41 -9.38
CA PRO A 51 -7.56 -8.26 -8.20
C PRO A 51 -6.43 -7.87 -7.25
N LEU A 52 -6.71 -7.84 -5.95
CA LEU A 52 -5.68 -7.71 -4.91
C LEU A 52 -4.82 -8.97 -4.90
N ASN A 53 -3.53 -8.83 -5.21
CA ASN A 53 -2.58 -9.93 -5.13
C ASN A 53 -1.87 -9.92 -3.79
N GLN A 54 -2.46 -10.59 -2.79
CA GLN A 54 -1.91 -10.67 -1.44
C GLN A 54 -0.50 -11.28 -1.38
N LYS A 55 -0.13 -12.12 -2.35
CA LYS A 55 1.20 -12.74 -2.43
C LYS A 55 2.28 -11.78 -2.92
N LYS A 56 1.90 -10.69 -3.60
CA LYS A 56 2.81 -9.61 -4.00
C LYS A 56 3.06 -8.59 -2.89
N LEU A 57 2.27 -8.64 -1.81
CA LEU A 57 2.50 -7.78 -0.65
C LEU A 57 3.78 -8.21 0.09
N GLN A 58 4.55 -7.25 0.61
CA GLN A 58 5.65 -7.54 1.50
C GLN A 58 5.15 -8.07 2.85
N THR A 59 6.03 -8.74 3.61
CA THR A 59 5.67 -9.39 4.89
C THR A 59 4.95 -8.44 5.85
N THR A 60 5.41 -7.20 5.98
CA THR A 60 4.76 -6.19 6.84
C THR A 60 3.34 -5.87 6.37
N ALA A 61 3.15 -5.66 5.06
CA ALA A 61 1.85 -5.38 4.46
C ALA A 61 0.90 -6.59 4.54
N GLN A 62 1.41 -7.82 4.43
CA GLN A 62 0.62 -9.05 4.65
C GLN A 62 0.12 -9.17 6.09
N LEU A 63 0.97 -8.84 7.08
CA LEU A 63 0.57 -8.83 8.49
C LEU A 63 -0.49 -7.76 8.76
N ALA A 64 -0.31 -6.54 8.23
CA ALA A 64 -1.31 -5.49 8.33
C ALA A 64 -2.65 -5.91 7.71
N LEU A 65 -2.64 -6.51 6.51
CA LEU A 65 -3.84 -7.04 5.85
C LEU A 65 -4.56 -8.07 6.73
N GLN A 66 -3.84 -9.06 7.25
CA GLN A 66 -4.44 -10.10 8.08
C GLN A 66 -5.09 -9.52 9.34
N GLU A 67 -4.43 -8.57 10.01
CA GLU A 67 -4.99 -7.94 11.20
C GLU A 67 -6.18 -7.04 10.91
N LEU A 68 -6.19 -6.33 9.78
CA LEU A 68 -7.34 -5.56 9.34
C LEU A 68 -8.54 -6.48 9.07
N ILE A 69 -8.32 -7.64 8.44
CA ILE A 69 -9.36 -8.66 8.23
C ILE A 69 -9.84 -9.21 9.59
N ASP A 70 -8.94 -9.52 10.51
CA ASP A 70 -9.28 -10.03 11.85
C ASP A 70 -10.05 -8.98 12.69
N LEU A 71 -9.77 -7.69 12.48
CA LEU A 71 -10.51 -6.56 13.05
C LEU A 71 -11.91 -6.40 12.43
N GLY A 72 -12.21 -7.14 11.35
CA GLY A 72 -13.49 -7.10 10.65
C GLY A 72 -13.58 -5.98 9.61
N VAL A 73 -12.45 -5.40 9.21
CA VAL A 73 -12.41 -4.45 8.09
C VAL A 73 -12.76 -5.21 6.81
N THR A 74 -13.79 -4.74 6.12
CA THR A 74 -14.26 -5.31 4.85
C THR A 74 -13.85 -4.48 3.66
N GLN A 75 -13.66 -3.18 3.86
CA GLN A 75 -13.35 -2.23 2.80
C GLN A 75 -12.51 -1.07 3.35
N MET A 76 -11.56 -0.58 2.57
CA MET A 76 -10.84 0.66 2.83
C MET A 76 -10.96 1.61 1.65
N THR A 77 -11.15 2.91 1.94
CA THR A 77 -11.01 3.99 0.98
C THR A 77 -9.64 4.61 1.17
N ILE A 78 -8.90 4.77 0.07
CA ILE A 78 -7.54 5.29 0.06
C ILE A 78 -7.49 6.42 -0.96
N ARG A 79 -7.03 7.61 -0.53
CA ARG A 79 -6.71 8.71 -1.44
C ARG A 79 -5.30 8.50 -1.97
N TYR A 80 -5.05 8.86 -3.21
CA TYR A 80 -3.70 8.95 -3.74
C TYR A 80 -3.48 10.31 -4.38
N ASP A 81 -2.25 10.78 -4.30
CA ASP A 81 -1.77 11.91 -5.09
C ASP A 81 -0.33 11.67 -5.54
N GLY A 82 0.16 12.48 -6.47
CA GLY A 82 1.51 12.38 -6.97
C GLY A 82 1.81 13.43 -8.02
N GLY A 83 3.09 13.63 -8.27
CA GLY A 83 3.58 14.49 -9.33
C GLY A 83 5.04 14.83 -9.13
N SER A 84 5.78 14.96 -10.22
CA SER A 84 7.24 15.10 -10.22
C SER A 84 7.97 13.81 -9.85
N ASP A 85 8.24 13.56 -8.57
CA ASP A 85 9.22 12.56 -8.11
C ASP A 85 8.61 11.22 -7.68
N GLU A 86 7.50 11.22 -6.95
CA GLU A 86 6.80 10.00 -6.55
C GLU A 86 5.31 10.23 -6.25
N GLY A 87 4.57 9.14 -6.07
CA GLY A 87 3.18 9.12 -5.64
C GLY A 87 3.05 8.72 -4.17
N PHE A 88 2.00 9.22 -3.54
CA PHE A 88 1.65 8.97 -2.15
C PHE A 88 0.24 8.42 -2.05
N THR A 89 0.03 7.60 -1.03
CA THR A 89 -1.29 7.11 -0.62
C THR A 89 -1.61 7.59 0.78
N HIS A 90 -2.90 7.78 1.05
CA HIS A 90 -3.38 8.29 2.31
C HIS A 90 -4.63 7.53 2.74
N PHE A 91 -4.62 7.04 3.97
CA PHE A 91 -5.80 6.46 4.58
C PHE A 91 -6.94 7.50 4.62
N GLN A 92 -8.13 7.12 4.14
CA GLN A 92 -9.34 7.95 4.27
C GLN A 92 -10.32 7.32 5.26
N ALA A 93 -10.71 6.07 5.03
CA ALA A 93 -11.72 5.40 5.84
C ALA A 93 -11.55 3.87 5.79
N ALA A 94 -12.00 3.19 6.83
CA ALA A 94 -12.19 1.75 6.85
C ALA A 94 -13.61 1.41 7.29
N LYS A 95 -14.26 0.51 6.57
CA LYS A 95 -15.59 0.00 6.90
C LYS A 95 -15.51 -1.41 7.45
N THR A 96 -16.43 -1.69 8.37
CA THR A 96 -16.71 -3.00 8.95
C THR A 96 -18.19 -3.32 8.77
N ALA A 97 -18.62 -4.52 9.16
CA ALA A 97 -20.04 -4.88 9.18
C ALA A 97 -20.89 -4.00 10.13
N THR A 98 -20.27 -3.39 11.15
CA THR A 98 -20.97 -2.64 12.21
C THR A 98 -20.84 -1.13 12.09
N GLY A 99 -20.02 -0.62 11.17
CA GLY A 99 -19.76 0.81 11.01
C GLY A 99 -18.37 1.10 10.44
N GLU A 100 -17.92 2.34 10.58
CA GLU A 100 -16.57 2.76 10.19
C GLU A 100 -15.62 2.74 11.38
N LEU A 101 -14.34 2.45 11.12
CA LEU A 101 -13.27 2.57 12.09
C LEU A 101 -12.43 3.81 11.82
N SER A 102 -12.06 4.52 12.88
CA SER A 102 -11.12 5.62 12.80
C SER A 102 -9.69 5.10 12.56
N ARG A 103 -8.82 5.99 12.05
CA ARG A 103 -7.39 5.68 11.90
C ARG A 103 -6.78 5.28 13.24
N GLU A 104 -7.13 5.99 14.31
CA GLU A 104 -6.62 5.74 15.67
C GLU A 104 -7.06 4.36 16.20
N GLU A 105 -8.29 3.93 15.91
CA GLU A 105 -8.77 2.60 16.29
C GLU A 105 -8.00 1.49 15.58
N ILE A 106 -7.75 1.66 14.27
CA ILE A 106 -6.94 0.73 13.48
C ILE A 106 -5.52 0.67 14.03
N ILE A 107 -4.87 1.82 14.20
CA ILE A 107 -3.49 1.89 14.71
C ILE A 107 -3.40 1.26 16.11
N THR A 108 -4.35 1.54 17.00
CA THR A 108 -4.39 0.92 18.34
C THR A 108 -4.53 -0.60 18.25
N SER A 109 -5.36 -1.10 17.33
CA SER A 109 -5.50 -2.55 17.10
C SER A 109 -4.20 -3.16 16.61
N LEU A 110 -3.59 -2.57 15.57
CA LEU A 110 -2.33 -3.03 14.99
C LEU A 110 -1.18 -3.04 16.00
N GLN A 111 -1.14 -2.08 16.93
CA GLN A 111 -0.14 -2.04 18.01
C GLN A 111 -0.27 -3.19 18.99
N ASN A 112 -1.50 -3.63 19.25
CA ASN A 112 -1.78 -4.70 20.18
C ASN A 112 -1.74 -6.09 19.51
N GLY A 113 -1.79 -6.15 18.18
CA GLY A 113 -1.70 -7.36 17.38
C GLY A 113 -0.27 -7.84 17.06
N PRO A 114 -0.15 -8.94 16.30
CA PRO A 114 1.13 -9.49 15.83
C PRO A 114 2.10 -8.47 15.23
N LEU A 115 1.64 -7.49 14.46
CA LEU A 115 2.40 -6.46 13.77
C LEU A 115 3.10 -5.54 14.77
N GLY A 116 2.39 -5.10 15.81
CA GLY A 116 2.96 -4.31 16.90
C GLY A 116 3.89 -5.09 17.84
N GLN A 117 3.81 -6.42 17.84
CA GLN A 117 4.75 -7.30 18.54
C GLN A 117 5.93 -7.76 17.66
N SER A 118 5.82 -7.61 16.34
CA SER A 118 6.92 -7.89 15.43
C SER A 118 8.11 -6.99 15.78
N PRO A 119 9.35 -7.52 15.78
CA PRO A 119 10.50 -6.63 15.83
C PRO A 119 10.36 -5.66 14.66
N ALA A 120 10.40 -4.36 14.95
CA ALA A 120 10.43 -3.35 13.90
C ALA A 120 11.60 -3.70 12.98
N THR A 121 11.32 -3.96 11.72
CA THR A 121 12.39 -4.07 10.73
C THR A 121 13.11 -2.72 10.77
N PRO A 122 14.42 -2.67 11.03
CA PRO A 122 15.11 -1.39 11.07
C PRO A 122 14.93 -0.71 9.72
N PHE A 123 14.13 0.35 9.68
CA PHE A 123 14.05 1.20 8.51
C PHE A 123 15.40 1.89 8.39
N TYR A 124 16.14 1.54 7.34
CA TYR A 124 17.35 2.24 6.97
C TYR A 124 16.98 3.59 6.36
N TYR A 125 16.58 4.55 7.19
CA TYR A 125 16.52 5.93 6.78
C TYR A 125 17.94 6.46 6.62
N ARG A 126 18.39 6.60 5.36
CA ARG A 126 19.51 7.41 4.80
C ARG A 126 20.92 7.33 5.44
N ASN A 127 21.09 6.85 6.66
CA ASN A 127 22.35 6.79 7.37
C ASN A 127 22.41 5.50 8.23
N PRO A 128 23.15 4.46 7.80
CA PRO A 128 23.21 3.18 8.51
C PRO A 128 23.88 3.25 9.89
N THR A 129 24.42 4.42 10.27
CA THR A 129 25.06 4.64 11.57
C THR A 129 24.12 5.20 12.64
N GLU A 130 22.96 5.75 12.26
CA GLU A 130 21.95 6.26 13.21
C GLU A 130 20.89 5.19 13.47
N LYS A 131 20.97 4.56 14.65
CA LYS A 131 19.88 3.70 15.14
C LYS A 131 18.75 4.59 15.65
N LEU A 132 17.84 4.97 14.76
CA LEU A 132 16.58 5.55 15.19
C LEU A 132 15.78 4.50 15.95
N THR A 133 15.46 4.80 17.21
CA THR A 133 14.53 3.97 17.99
C THR A 133 13.12 4.42 17.62
N VAL A 134 12.46 3.62 16.80
CA VAL A 134 11.07 3.86 16.40
C VAL A 134 10.17 3.35 17.51
N THR A 135 9.22 4.18 17.96
CA THR A 135 8.21 3.73 18.93
C THR A 135 7.27 2.71 18.27
N ARG A 136 6.64 1.85 19.07
CA ARG A 136 5.65 0.90 18.55
C ARG A 136 4.54 1.60 17.75
N GLN A 137 4.11 2.78 18.20
CA GLN A 137 3.12 3.58 17.50
C GLN A 137 3.59 4.02 16.12
N GLN A 138 4.77 4.63 16.04
CA GLN A 138 5.35 5.04 14.76
C GLN A 138 5.54 3.85 13.82
N TRP A 139 5.95 2.69 14.34
CA TRP A 139 6.07 1.47 13.54
C TRP A 139 4.73 1.04 12.94
N THR A 140 3.66 1.04 13.72
CA THR A 140 2.34 0.64 13.20
C THR A 140 1.72 1.67 12.26
N GLU A 141 1.99 2.95 12.47
CA GLU A 141 1.60 4.01 11.54
C GLU A 141 2.30 3.79 10.20
N GLU A 142 3.62 3.63 10.22
CA GLU A 142 4.40 3.34 9.02
C GLU A 142 3.96 2.06 8.32
N ALA A 143 3.71 0.98 9.07
CA ALA A 143 3.24 -0.27 8.49
C ALA A 143 1.88 -0.14 7.80
N LEU A 144 0.98 0.71 8.34
CA LEU A 144 -0.29 1.03 7.67
C LEU A 144 -0.05 1.83 6.39
N GLU A 145 0.82 2.85 6.42
CA GLU A 145 1.15 3.66 5.24
C GLU A 145 1.81 2.80 4.13
N LEU A 146 2.75 1.91 4.49
CA LEU A 146 3.36 0.97 3.54
C LEU A 146 2.33 0.01 2.96
N PHE A 147 1.42 -0.51 3.78
CA PHE A 147 0.35 -1.38 3.31
C PHE A 147 -0.50 -0.68 2.25
N ILE A 148 -1.01 0.53 2.53
CA ILE A 148 -1.86 1.25 1.56
C ILE A 148 -1.08 1.71 0.32
N TYR A 149 0.22 1.99 0.45
CA TYR A 149 1.10 2.29 -0.67
C TYR A 149 1.25 1.09 -1.60
N GLU A 150 1.48 -0.11 -1.05
CA GLU A 150 1.55 -1.34 -1.84
C GLU A 150 0.23 -1.67 -2.54
N LEU A 151 -0.92 -1.33 -1.94
CA LEU A 151 -2.21 -1.40 -2.64
C LEU A 151 -2.27 -0.40 -3.80
N GLY A 152 -1.82 0.84 -3.58
CA GLY A 152 -1.71 1.86 -4.63
C GLY A 152 -0.85 1.39 -5.80
N ALA A 153 0.34 0.85 -5.52
CA ALA A 153 1.25 0.31 -6.53
C ALA A 153 0.64 -0.86 -7.32
N GLN A 154 -0.14 -1.74 -6.67
CA GLN A 154 -0.83 -2.82 -7.39
C GLN A 154 -1.93 -2.32 -8.34
N LEU A 155 -2.60 -1.21 -8.01
CA LEU A 155 -3.65 -0.64 -8.85
C LEU A 155 -3.10 0.29 -9.95
N LEU A 156 -2.14 1.14 -9.59
CA LEU A 156 -1.66 2.26 -10.38
C LEU A 156 -0.32 1.97 -11.08
N GLY A 157 0.34 0.87 -10.72
CA GLY A 157 1.67 0.50 -11.17
C GLY A 157 2.77 0.96 -10.22
N ASP A 158 3.93 0.29 -10.28
CA ASP A 158 5.10 0.68 -9.50
C ASP A 158 5.60 2.07 -9.93
N GLY A 159 5.89 2.93 -8.96
CA GLY A 159 6.32 4.31 -9.24
C GLY A 159 5.19 5.22 -9.74
N PHE A 160 3.91 4.88 -9.48
CA PHE A 160 2.78 5.77 -9.75
C PHE A 160 3.05 7.18 -9.20
N GLY A 161 2.54 8.21 -9.87
CA GLY A 161 2.78 9.60 -9.51
C GLY A 161 4.13 10.18 -9.96
N THR A 162 5.05 9.36 -10.48
CA THR A 162 6.29 9.86 -11.09
C THR A 162 6.02 10.46 -12.47
N GLY A 163 6.62 11.62 -12.76
CA GLY A 163 6.60 12.24 -14.09
C GLY A 163 6.04 13.66 -14.12
N GLU A 164 5.86 14.18 -15.34
CA GLU A 164 5.48 15.59 -15.58
C GLU A 164 4.00 15.90 -15.26
N TYR A 165 3.19 14.88 -15.00
CA TYR A 165 1.75 15.03 -14.78
C TYR A 165 1.39 14.84 -13.30
N SER A 166 0.42 15.62 -12.84
CA SER A 166 -0.18 15.44 -11.52
C SER A 166 -1.17 14.28 -11.55
N LEU A 167 -1.06 13.39 -10.58
CA LEU A 167 -2.02 12.33 -10.29
C LEU A 167 -2.77 12.68 -9.01
N GLU A 168 -4.10 12.58 -9.02
CA GLU A 168 -4.93 12.74 -7.83
C GLU A 168 -6.20 11.91 -7.99
N GLY A 169 -6.57 11.15 -6.96
CA GLY A 169 -7.78 10.34 -6.98
C GLY A 169 -7.99 9.58 -5.68
N SER A 170 -8.86 8.58 -5.74
CA SER A 170 -9.10 7.67 -4.62
C SER A 170 -9.49 6.31 -5.15
N PHE A 171 -9.13 5.24 -4.45
CA PHE A 171 -9.58 3.90 -4.76
C PHE A 171 -10.15 3.20 -3.55
N ILE A 172 -10.91 2.14 -3.81
CA ILE A 172 -11.45 1.23 -2.82
C ILE A 172 -10.65 -0.06 -2.85
N ALA A 173 -10.16 -0.49 -1.70
CA ALA A 173 -9.70 -1.85 -1.46
C ALA A 173 -10.81 -2.65 -0.79
N ASP A 174 -11.41 -3.59 -1.51
CA ASP A 174 -12.48 -4.45 -1.02
C ASP A 174 -11.92 -5.84 -0.68
N PHE A 175 -11.85 -6.15 0.62
CA PHE A 175 -11.26 -7.39 1.11
C PHE A 175 -12.21 -8.59 1.03
N GLN A 176 -13.52 -8.36 0.84
CA GLN A 176 -14.50 -9.43 0.68
C GLN A 176 -14.48 -10.00 -0.73
N THR A 177 -14.34 -9.12 -1.72
CA THR A 177 -14.26 -9.48 -3.14
C THR A 177 -12.81 -9.58 -3.65
N ASN A 178 -11.84 -9.17 -2.83
CA ASN A 178 -10.42 -9.16 -3.14
C ASN A 178 -10.11 -8.34 -4.41
N LEU A 179 -10.67 -7.13 -4.47
CA LEU A 179 -10.57 -6.20 -5.61
C LEU A 179 -10.08 -4.81 -5.17
N LEU A 180 -9.25 -4.20 -6.00
CA LEU A 180 -8.90 -2.78 -5.95
C LEU A 180 -9.66 -2.08 -7.08
N THR A 181 -10.40 -1.02 -6.76
CA THR A 181 -11.26 -0.32 -7.71
C THR A 181 -11.04 1.18 -7.59
N ASP A 182 -10.56 1.80 -8.66
CA ASP A 182 -10.40 3.25 -8.74
C ASP A 182 -11.77 3.95 -8.72
N ILE A 183 -11.86 5.07 -8.03
CA ILE A 183 -13.09 5.86 -7.88
C ILE A 183 -13.01 7.05 -8.83
N PRO A 184 -13.99 7.20 -9.74
CA PRO A 184 -14.05 8.38 -10.60
C PRO A 184 -14.08 9.68 -9.79
N PRO A 185 -13.36 10.73 -10.24
CA PRO A 185 -13.48 12.04 -9.62
C PRO A 185 -14.94 12.50 -9.67
N GLN A 186 -15.48 12.93 -8.54
CA GLN A 186 -16.84 13.47 -8.50
C GLN A 186 -16.83 14.84 -9.19
N GLU A 187 -17.67 15.01 -10.21
CA GLU A 187 -17.90 16.33 -10.80
C GLU A 187 -18.50 17.25 -9.73
N SER A 188 -17.78 18.33 -9.42
CA SER A 188 -18.18 19.37 -8.45
C SER A 188 -19.20 20.35 -9.05
#